data_AF-A0A969S895-F1
#
_entry.id   AF-A0A969S895-F1
#
_cell.length_a   1.000
_cell.length_b   1.000
_cell.length_c   1.000
_cell.angle_alpha   90.00
_cell.angle_beta   90.00
_cell.angle_gamma   90.00
#
_symmetry.space_group_name_H-M   'P 1'
#
loop_
_entity.id
_entity.type
_entity.pdbx_description
1 polymer ?
#
loop_
_entity_poly.entity_id
_entity_poly.type
_entity_poly.pdbx_seq_one_letter_code
_entity_poly.pdbx_strand_id
1 'polypeptide(L)'
;MSSKAQRAIVRIGGLEVEGYQLPDGSYAMSQTQAADAVGLKVQNASDFLRSKTLKALMGEGYTPQIVEIEAEEQARGGSRINSLPLEVVAVYWQWQSHRGNKQAFKLCAAFTLEGLIRRFDAAFGRTRSEAEYEAELSAMQVLLGSQDKELEMALAVNDDKARENRELWAYLQEQGLPGPYQLPEEGERND
;
A
#
# COMPACT_ATOMS: atom_id res chain seq x y z
N MET A 1 -8.17 37.26 8.24
CA MET A 1 -8.68 36.23 9.17
C MET A 1 -7.85 34.99 8.92
N SER A 2 -7.21 34.43 9.96
CA SER A 2 -6.44 33.18 9.81
C SER A 2 -7.44 32.04 9.75
N SER A 3 -7.68 31.51 8.55
CA SER A 3 -8.50 30.32 8.39
C SER A 3 -7.66 29.10 8.77
N LYS A 4 -8.11 28.39 9.80
CA LYS A 4 -7.44 27.20 10.33
C LYS A 4 -8.02 25.95 9.66
N ALA A 5 -7.27 24.86 9.68
CA ALA A 5 -7.78 23.58 9.21
C ALA A 5 -8.75 22.98 10.24
N GLN A 6 -9.84 22.40 9.75
CA GLN A 6 -10.79 21.63 10.56
C GLN A 6 -10.33 20.18 10.64
N ARG A 7 -10.28 19.61 11.84
CA ARG A 7 -9.95 18.18 12.04
C ARG A 7 -11.22 17.34 12.12
N ALA A 8 -11.15 16.13 11.58
CA ALA A 8 -12.14 15.08 11.80
C ALA A 8 -11.46 13.71 11.95
N ILE A 9 -12.08 12.80 12.70
CA ILE A 9 -11.71 11.38 12.65
C ILE A 9 -12.38 10.77 11.42
N VAL A 10 -11.57 10.15 10.56
CA VAL A 10 -11.99 9.50 9.33
C VAL A 10 -11.75 8.01 9.45
N ARG A 11 -12.75 7.21 9.11
CA ARG A 11 -12.64 5.76 9.05
C ARG A 11 -12.23 5.31 7.66
N ILE A 12 -11.25 4.43 7.63
CA ILE A 12 -10.71 3.80 6.43
C ILE A 12 -10.72 2.29 6.69
N GLY A 13 -11.90 1.69 6.52
CA GLY A 13 -12.14 0.29 6.89
C GLY A 13 -11.91 0.11 8.39
N GLY A 14 -10.95 -0.73 8.77
CA GLY A 14 -10.56 -0.95 10.16
C GLY A 14 -9.62 0.10 10.77
N LEU A 15 -9.22 1.13 10.02
CA LEU A 15 -8.31 2.18 10.48
C LEU A 15 -9.07 3.46 10.83
N GLU A 16 -8.75 4.07 11.96
CA GLU A 16 -9.18 5.42 12.31
C GLU A 16 -7.98 6.37 12.14
N VAL A 17 -8.14 7.40 11.30
CA VAL A 17 -7.09 8.40 11.03
C VAL A 17 -7.62 9.80 11.27
N GLU A 18 -6.72 10.73 11.60
CA GLU A 18 -7.07 12.16 11.59
C GLU A 18 -6.98 12.72 10.17
N GLY A 19 -8.13 13.16 9.65
CA GLY A 19 -8.24 13.94 8.42
C GLY A 19 -8.38 15.42 8.72
N TYR A 20 -7.85 16.26 7.83
CA TYR A 20 -7.92 17.71 7.96
C TYR A 20 -8.51 18.32 6.69
N GLN A 21 -9.55 19.15 6.83
CA GLN A 21 -10.03 20.00 5.76
C GLN A 21 -9.32 21.35 5.85
N LEU A 22 -8.62 21.72 4.79
CA LEU A 22 -7.93 23.00 4.68
C LEU A 22 -8.93 24.12 4.35
N PRO A 23 -8.57 25.39 4.60
CA PRO A 23 -9.44 26.53 4.31
C PRO A 23 -9.93 26.69 2.88
N ASP A 24 -9.18 26.15 1.93
CA ASP A 24 -9.52 26.15 0.50
C ASP A 24 -10.48 25.01 0.13
N GLY A 25 -10.90 24.19 1.10
CA GLY A 25 -11.79 23.05 0.93
C GLY A 25 -11.07 21.75 0.56
N SER A 26 -9.76 21.80 0.31
CA SER A 26 -8.95 20.60 0.05
C SER A 26 -8.78 19.77 1.32
N TYR A 27 -8.42 18.50 1.15
CA TYR A 27 -8.20 17.57 2.26
C TYR A 27 -6.73 17.19 2.39
N ALA A 28 -6.31 16.98 3.62
CA ALA A 28 -4.97 16.58 3.95
C ALA A 28 -4.94 15.58 5.11
N MET A 29 -3.81 14.89 5.22
CA MET A 29 -3.45 14.03 6.34
C MET A 29 -2.13 14.50 6.93
N SER A 30 -1.93 14.32 8.23
CA SER A 30 -0.61 14.62 8.80
C SER A 30 0.42 13.57 8.34
N GLN A 31 1.68 13.98 8.22
CA GLN A 31 2.79 13.09 7.88
C GLN A 31 2.89 11.87 8.83
N THR A 32 2.58 12.08 10.11
CA THR A 32 2.55 11.02 11.12
C THR A 32 1.45 10.01 10.81
N GLN A 33 0.22 10.47 10.62
CA GLN A 33 -0.92 9.61 10.30
C GLN A 33 -0.71 8.84 8.98
N ALA A 34 -0.12 9.49 7.97
CA ALA A 34 0.22 8.82 6.72
C ALA A 34 1.20 7.66 6.92
N ALA A 35 2.21 7.81 7.80
CA ALA A 35 3.17 6.75 8.08
C ALA A 35 2.55 5.64 8.97
N ASP A 36 1.82 6.02 10.00
CA ASP A 36 1.21 5.11 10.97
C ASP A 36 0.15 4.21 10.32
N ALA A 37 -0.63 4.73 9.37
CA ALA A 37 -1.64 3.97 8.61
C ALA A 37 -1.07 2.74 7.89
N VAL A 38 0.23 2.76 7.58
CA VAL A 38 0.96 1.64 6.95
C VAL A 38 1.99 0.99 7.87
N GLY A 39 1.87 1.21 9.17
CA GLY A 39 2.70 0.56 10.20
C GLY A 39 4.14 1.07 10.27
N LEU A 40 4.41 2.29 9.78
CA LEU A 40 5.74 2.86 9.73
C LEU A 40 5.87 4.12 10.58
N LYS A 41 7.07 4.39 11.07
CA LYS A 41 7.37 5.65 11.77
C LYS A 41 7.35 6.84 10.80
N VAL A 42 6.97 8.02 11.31
CA VAL A 42 6.95 9.31 10.57
C VAL A 42 8.22 9.62 9.77
N GLN A 43 9.38 9.13 10.20
CA GLN A 43 10.66 9.26 9.48
C GLN A 43 10.60 8.64 8.07
N ASN A 44 9.89 7.53 7.87
CA ASN A 44 9.73 6.92 6.55
C ASN A 44 9.01 7.84 5.56
N ALA A 45 7.96 8.53 6.03
CA ALA A 45 7.30 9.55 5.21
C ALA A 45 8.24 10.73 4.97
N SER A 46 9.03 11.15 5.96
CA SER A 46 10.03 12.23 5.81
C SER A 46 11.06 11.91 4.73
N ASP A 47 11.58 10.68 4.74
CA ASP A 47 12.58 10.21 3.79
C ASP A 47 11.99 10.09 2.38
N PHE A 48 10.75 9.62 2.27
CA PHE A 48 10.02 9.60 1.00
C PHE A 48 9.86 11.00 0.41
N LEU A 49 9.54 12.01 1.22
CA LEU A 49 9.36 13.39 0.78
C LEU A 49 10.65 14.01 0.21
N ARG A 50 11.81 13.45 0.59
CA ARG A 50 13.13 13.83 0.07
C ARG A 50 13.58 12.98 -1.12
N SER A 51 12.83 11.95 -1.46
CA SER A 51 13.19 10.98 -2.50
C SER A 51 13.08 11.55 -3.91
N LYS A 52 13.89 10.99 -4.83
CA LYS A 52 13.77 11.30 -6.26
C LYS A 52 12.42 10.85 -6.84
N THR A 53 11.81 9.81 -6.26
CA THR A 53 10.50 9.29 -6.68
C THR A 53 9.42 10.36 -6.55
N LEU A 54 9.33 11.03 -5.40
CA LEU A 54 8.34 12.10 -5.23
C LEU A 54 8.63 13.28 -6.15
N LYS A 55 9.90 13.69 -6.27
CA LYS A 55 10.31 14.78 -7.18
C LYS A 55 9.94 14.52 -8.63
N ALA A 56 10.05 13.26 -9.08
CA ALA A 56 9.65 12.87 -10.43
C ALA A 56 8.13 12.96 -10.65
N LEU A 57 7.33 12.80 -9.60
CA LEU A 57 5.86 12.81 -9.68
C LEU A 57 5.26 14.20 -9.44
N MET A 58 5.79 14.96 -8.48
CA MET A 58 5.24 16.25 -8.02
C MET A 58 6.08 17.46 -8.46
N GLY A 59 7.19 17.22 -9.17
CA GLY A 59 8.17 18.25 -9.52
C GLY A 59 9.17 18.54 -8.40
N GLU A 60 10.28 19.19 -8.75
CA GLU A 60 11.40 19.43 -7.81
C GLU A 60 11.07 20.44 -6.69
N GLY A 61 10.00 21.22 -6.84
CA GLY A 61 9.62 22.30 -5.92
C GLY A 61 8.64 21.90 -4.82
N TYR A 62 8.20 20.64 -4.74
CA TYR A 62 7.22 20.24 -3.75
C TYR A 62 7.80 20.26 -2.33
N THR A 63 7.16 21.01 -1.42
CA THR A 63 7.48 21.05 0.00
C THR A 63 6.22 20.84 0.84
N PRO A 64 6.24 19.93 1.84
CA PRO A 64 5.15 19.76 2.79
C PRO A 64 4.82 21.08 3.50
N GLN A 65 3.54 21.36 3.72
CA GLN A 65 3.11 22.59 4.37
C GLN A 65 2.86 22.36 5.87
N ILE A 66 3.21 23.35 6.69
CA ILE A 66 2.82 23.36 8.10
C ILE A 66 1.52 24.14 8.22
N VAL A 67 0.48 23.50 8.75
CA VAL A 67 -0.86 24.08 8.83
C VAL A 67 -1.30 24.18 10.29
N GLU A 68 -1.92 25.30 10.65
CA GLU A 68 -2.57 25.49 11.95
C GLU A 68 -3.95 24.83 11.99
N ILE A 69 -4.25 24.16 13.11
CA ILE A 69 -5.51 23.44 13.30
C ILE A 69 -6.40 24.26 14.25
N GLU A 70 -7.71 24.20 14.04
CA GLU A 70 -8.67 24.70 15.01
C GLU A 70 -8.50 24.00 16.36
N ALA A 71 -8.47 24.80 17.43
CA ALA A 71 -8.33 24.24 18.76
C ALA A 71 -9.68 23.64 19.19
N GLU A 72 -9.73 22.32 19.32
CA GLU A 72 -10.83 21.66 20.05
C GLU A 72 -10.47 21.57 21.54
N GLU A 73 -11.44 21.85 22.42
CA GLU A 73 -11.28 21.92 23.88
C GLU A 73 -10.74 20.62 24.53
N GLN A 74 -10.72 19.49 23.81
CA GLN A 74 -10.34 18.17 24.34
C GLN A 74 -9.30 17.43 23.51
N ALA A 75 -8.67 18.08 22.55
CA ALA A 75 -7.77 17.39 21.64
C ALA A 75 -6.35 17.23 22.17
N ARG A 76 -5.93 15.99 22.43
CA ARG A 76 -4.52 15.64 22.56
C ARG A 76 -3.86 15.70 21.18
N GLY A 77 -3.37 16.88 20.81
CA GLY A 77 -2.64 17.10 19.56
C GLY A 77 -2.01 18.49 19.52
N GLY A 78 -0.91 18.64 18.77
CA GLY A 78 -0.27 19.94 18.58
C GLY A 78 -1.20 20.91 17.84
N SER A 79 -1.00 22.22 18.02
CA SER A 79 -1.75 23.27 17.31
C SER A 79 -1.46 23.34 15.80
N ARG A 80 -0.54 22.50 15.32
CA ARG A 80 -0.02 22.48 13.95
C ARG A 80 0.29 21.05 13.51
N ILE A 81 0.20 20.82 12.20
CA ILE A 81 0.61 19.57 11.54
C ILE A 81 1.53 19.82 10.36
N ASN A 82 2.39 18.84 10.08
CA ASN A 82 3.01 18.69 8.77
C ASN A 82 1.98 18.05 7.84
N SER A 83 1.29 18.89 7.08
CA SER A 83 0.17 18.54 6.21
C SER A 83 0.67 17.95 4.89
N LEU A 84 0.10 16.81 4.52
CA LEU A 84 0.29 16.15 3.24
C LEU A 84 -1.06 16.12 2.49
N PRO A 85 -1.13 16.68 1.27
CA PRO A 85 -2.27 16.50 0.38
C PRO A 85 -2.54 15.02 0.10
N LEU A 86 -3.80 14.65 -0.11
CA LEU A 86 -4.18 13.24 -0.28
C LEU A 86 -3.50 12.56 -1.47
N GLU A 87 -3.17 13.29 -2.54
CA GLU A 87 -2.40 12.76 -3.66
C GLU A 87 -0.99 12.32 -3.24
N VAL A 88 -0.33 13.08 -2.35
CA VAL A 88 0.99 12.72 -1.83
C VAL A 88 0.91 11.53 -0.89
N VAL A 89 -0.15 11.47 -0.08
CA VAL A 89 -0.42 10.32 0.80
C VAL A 89 -0.62 9.04 -0.03
N ALA A 90 -1.45 9.11 -1.08
CA ALA A 90 -1.70 7.99 -1.97
C ALA A 90 -0.41 7.51 -2.67
N VAL A 91 0.40 8.42 -3.20
CA VAL A 91 1.69 8.07 -3.82
C VAL A 91 2.65 7.46 -2.79
N TYR A 92 2.70 7.99 -1.57
CA TYR A 92 3.53 7.44 -0.50
C TYR A 92 3.14 5.99 -0.18
N TRP A 93 1.86 5.72 0.02
CA TRP A 93 1.38 4.36 0.29
C TRP A 93 1.64 3.41 -0.88
N GLN A 94 1.43 3.86 -2.11
CA GLN A 94 1.75 3.07 -3.30
C GLN A 94 3.24 2.77 -3.42
N TRP A 95 4.10 3.74 -3.10
CA TRP A 95 5.55 3.56 -3.06
C TRP A 95 5.97 2.55 -1.99
N GLN A 96 5.37 2.60 -0.80
CA GLN A 96 5.62 1.60 0.25
C GLN A 96 5.15 0.21 -0.17
N SER A 97 4.01 0.11 -0.84
CA SER A 97 3.51 -1.14 -1.41
C SER A 97 4.51 -1.74 -2.41
N HIS A 98 5.04 -0.93 -3.34
CA HIS A 98 6.06 -1.38 -4.29
C HIS A 98 7.35 -1.89 -3.61
N ARG A 99 7.65 -1.40 -2.40
CA ARG A 99 8.78 -1.85 -1.59
C ARG A 99 8.47 -3.04 -0.69
N GLY A 100 7.34 -3.71 -0.90
CA GLY A 100 6.94 -4.92 -0.19
C GLY A 100 6.24 -4.67 1.14
N ASN A 101 5.82 -3.42 1.46
CA ASN A 101 4.97 -3.19 2.62
C ASN A 101 3.57 -3.74 2.35
N LYS A 102 3.27 -4.89 2.96
CA LYS A 102 1.98 -5.60 2.80
C LYS A 102 0.80 -4.81 3.34
N GLN A 103 0.98 -4.07 4.43
CA GLN A 103 -0.08 -3.23 4.98
C GLN A 103 -0.44 -2.10 4.00
N ALA A 104 0.56 -1.45 3.41
CA ALA A 104 0.36 -0.46 2.37
C ALA A 104 -0.30 -1.05 1.12
N PHE A 105 0.10 -2.25 0.69
CA PHE A 105 -0.53 -2.96 -0.42
C PHE A 105 -2.02 -3.22 -0.16
N LYS A 106 -2.36 -3.80 0.99
CA LYS A 106 -3.77 -4.07 1.38
C LYS A 106 -4.59 -2.80 1.39
N LEU A 107 -4.04 -1.72 1.94
CA LEU A 107 -4.70 -0.42 2.00
C LEU A 107 -4.99 0.13 0.60
N CYS A 108 -3.98 0.15 -0.29
CA CYS A 108 -4.14 0.65 -1.66
C CYS A 108 -5.10 -0.21 -2.48
N ALA A 109 -5.02 -1.54 -2.35
CA ALA A 109 -5.93 -2.47 -3.01
C ALA A 109 -7.38 -2.27 -2.56
N ALA A 110 -7.58 -2.09 -1.25
CA ALA A 110 -8.89 -1.87 -0.66
C ALA A 110 -9.52 -0.56 -1.17
N PHE A 111 -8.77 0.54 -1.19
CA PHE A 111 -9.24 1.80 -1.78
C PHE A 111 -9.58 1.69 -3.26
N THR A 112 -8.72 1.00 -4.02
CA THR A 112 -8.94 0.80 -5.46
C THR A 112 -10.24 0.05 -5.69
N LEU A 113 -10.48 -1.03 -4.94
CA LEU A 113 -11.71 -1.81 -5.10
C LEU A 113 -12.93 -1.01 -4.64
N GLU A 114 -12.89 -0.31 -3.50
CA GLU A 114 -14.01 0.52 -3.05
C GLU A 114 -14.35 1.60 -4.10
N GLY A 115 -13.34 2.29 -4.65
CA GLY A 115 -13.55 3.29 -5.70
C GLY A 115 -14.17 2.70 -6.97
N LEU A 116 -13.79 1.48 -7.35
CA LEU A 116 -14.40 0.76 -8.47
C LEU A 116 -15.84 0.37 -8.14
N ILE A 117 -16.09 -0.20 -6.96
CA ILE A 117 -17.42 -0.61 -6.51
C ILE A 117 -18.38 0.59 -6.51
N ARG A 118 -17.98 1.73 -5.93
CA ARG A 118 -18.80 2.96 -5.92
C ARG A 118 -19.16 3.41 -7.34
N ARG A 119 -18.22 3.34 -8.30
CA ARG A 119 -18.49 3.68 -9.71
C ARG A 119 -19.47 2.70 -10.36
N PHE A 120 -19.35 1.41 -10.04
CA PHE A 120 -20.26 0.38 -10.54
C PHE A 120 -21.65 0.54 -9.93
N ASP A 121 -21.75 0.74 -8.61
CA ASP A 121 -23.01 0.98 -7.92
C ASP A 121 -23.75 2.18 -8.53
N ALA A 122 -23.04 3.29 -8.76
CA ALA A 122 -23.60 4.45 -9.45
C ALA A 122 -24.10 4.10 -10.88
N ALA A 123 -23.32 3.33 -11.65
CA ALA A 123 -23.69 2.93 -13.01
C ALA A 123 -24.90 1.97 -13.05
N PHE A 124 -25.10 1.16 -12.00
CA PHE A 124 -26.20 0.19 -11.88
C PHE A 124 -27.33 0.68 -10.99
N GLY A 125 -27.34 1.94 -10.57
CA GLY A 125 -28.39 2.54 -9.74
C GLY A 125 -28.51 1.91 -8.35
N ARG A 126 -27.42 1.36 -7.81
CA ARG A 126 -27.35 0.83 -6.45
C ARG A 126 -26.98 1.96 -5.49
N THR A 127 -27.69 2.02 -4.37
CA THR A 127 -27.40 2.95 -3.28
C THR A 127 -26.89 2.16 -2.10
N ARG A 128 -25.71 2.55 -1.61
CA ARG A 128 -25.13 2.10 -0.34
C ARG A 128 -24.79 3.33 0.49
N SER A 129 -24.92 3.19 1.79
CA SER A 129 -24.47 4.16 2.79
C SER A 129 -22.95 4.10 2.96
N GLU A 130 -22.35 5.18 3.49
CA GLU A 130 -20.93 5.16 3.86
C GLU A 130 -20.59 4.06 4.86
N ALA A 131 -21.51 3.75 5.80
CA ALA A 131 -21.33 2.67 6.76
C ALA A 131 -21.25 1.28 6.08
N GLU A 132 -21.99 1.06 4.99
CA GLU A 132 -21.91 -0.17 4.21
C GLU A 132 -20.59 -0.27 3.45
N TYR A 133 -20.14 0.84 2.84
CA TYR A 133 -18.82 0.88 2.21
C TYR A 133 -17.69 0.65 3.21
N GLU A 134 -17.75 1.29 4.39
CA GLU A 134 -16.78 1.09 5.48
C GLU A 134 -16.71 -0.37 5.92
N ALA A 135 -17.87 -1.02 6.09
CA ALA A 135 -17.95 -2.43 6.46
C ALA A 135 -17.35 -3.35 5.38
N GLU A 136 -17.65 -3.09 4.11
CA GLU A 136 -17.12 -3.85 2.97
C GLU A 136 -15.59 -3.65 2.83
N LEU A 137 -15.12 -2.41 2.98
CA LEU A 137 -13.70 -2.06 2.98
C LEU A 137 -12.95 -2.76 4.12
N SER A 138 -13.52 -2.78 5.34
CA SER A 138 -12.98 -3.49 6.49
C SER A 138 -12.91 -5.01 6.27
N ALA A 139 -13.99 -5.61 5.74
CA ALA A 139 -14.02 -7.03 5.41
C ALA A 139 -12.96 -7.40 4.36
N MET A 140 -12.75 -6.56 3.36
CA MET A 140 -11.71 -6.76 2.35
C MET A 140 -10.31 -6.65 2.93
N GLN A 141 -10.03 -5.70 3.82
CA GLN A 141 -8.73 -5.61 4.51
C GLN A 141 -8.43 -6.89 5.30
N VAL A 142 -9.44 -7.47 5.96
CA VAL A 142 -9.33 -8.76 6.66
C VAL A 142 -9.08 -9.91 5.68
N LEU A 143 -9.84 -9.99 4.58
CA LEU A 143 -9.68 -11.03 3.56
C LEU A 143 -8.28 -11.00 2.93
N LEU A 144 -7.79 -9.83 2.54
CA LEU A 144 -6.43 -9.68 2.02
C LEU A 144 -5.39 -10.02 3.11
N GLY A 145 -5.73 -9.81 4.38
CA GLY A 145 -4.89 -10.21 5.51
C GLY A 145 -4.86 -11.71 5.79
N SER A 146 -5.95 -12.44 5.57
CA SER A 146 -5.97 -13.90 5.72
C SER A 146 -5.30 -14.59 4.54
N GLN A 147 -5.51 -14.09 3.32
CA GLN A 147 -4.84 -14.58 2.12
C GLN A 147 -3.33 -14.40 2.15
N ASP A 148 -2.80 -13.40 2.88
CA ASP A 148 -1.36 -13.22 3.06
C ASP A 148 -0.67 -14.47 3.64
N LYS A 149 -1.30 -15.18 4.59
CA LYS A 149 -0.72 -16.39 5.17
C LYS A 149 -0.72 -17.56 4.18
N GLU A 150 -1.79 -17.70 3.41
CA GLU A 150 -1.88 -18.73 2.36
C GLU A 150 -0.94 -18.44 1.20
N LEU A 151 -0.81 -17.17 0.80
CA LEU A 151 0.17 -16.70 -0.20
C LEU A 151 1.60 -16.87 0.32
N GLU A 152 1.90 -16.53 1.56
CA GLU A 152 3.21 -16.78 2.18
C GLU A 152 3.55 -18.26 2.21
N MET A 153 2.60 -19.12 2.62
CA MET A 153 2.79 -20.57 2.59
C MET A 153 2.97 -21.10 1.16
N ALA A 154 2.17 -20.62 0.20
CA ALA A 154 2.27 -21.05 -1.19
C ALA A 154 3.60 -20.59 -1.84
N LEU A 155 4.06 -19.38 -1.54
CA LEU A 155 5.35 -18.86 -2.00
C LEU A 155 6.52 -19.59 -1.32
N ALA A 156 6.45 -19.86 -0.03
CA ALA A 156 7.46 -20.65 0.68
C ALA A 156 7.58 -22.07 0.10
N VAL A 157 6.45 -22.73 -0.19
CA VAL A 157 6.43 -24.03 -0.88
C VAL A 157 7.05 -23.94 -2.28
N ASN A 158 6.88 -22.81 -2.97
CA ASN A 158 7.47 -22.62 -4.30
C ASN A 158 8.99 -22.38 -4.23
N ASP A 159 9.45 -21.63 -3.23
CA ASP A 159 10.88 -21.39 -2.98
C ASP A 159 11.60 -22.68 -2.54
N ASP A 160 10.95 -23.49 -1.70
CA ASP A 160 11.44 -24.81 -1.31
C ASP A 160 11.53 -25.75 -2.52
N LYS A 161 10.50 -25.77 -3.38
CA LYS A 161 10.54 -26.51 -4.65
C LYS A 161 11.62 -26.01 -5.59
N ALA A 162 11.83 -24.69 -5.69
CA ALA A 162 12.88 -24.13 -6.51
C ALA A 162 14.27 -24.48 -5.96
N ARG A 163 14.43 -24.57 -4.64
CA ARG A 163 15.66 -25.03 -3.98
C ARG A 163 15.91 -26.52 -4.24
N GLU A 164 14.94 -27.38 -3.95
CA GLU A 164 15.04 -28.82 -4.20
C GLU A 164 15.35 -29.12 -5.67
N ASN A 165 14.70 -28.41 -6.60
CA ASN A 165 14.94 -28.58 -8.02
C ASN A 165 16.38 -28.19 -8.39
N ARG A 166 16.94 -27.11 -7.82
CA ARG A 166 18.35 -26.75 -8.00
C ARG A 166 19.30 -27.81 -7.43
N GLU A 167 19.00 -28.35 -6.26
CA GLU A 167 19.81 -29.39 -5.61
C GLU A 167 19.80 -30.70 -6.42
N LEU A 168 18.62 -31.11 -6.91
CA LEU A 168 18.47 -32.26 -7.79
C LEU A 168 19.25 -32.09 -9.08
N TRP A 169 19.23 -30.90 -9.69
CA TRP A 169 20.02 -30.66 -10.90
C TRP A 169 21.52 -30.66 -10.66
N ALA A 170 21.98 -30.09 -9.53
CA ALA A 170 23.39 -30.15 -9.15
C ALA A 170 23.84 -31.61 -9.02
N TYR A 171 23.04 -32.45 -8.34
CA TYR A 171 23.29 -33.87 -8.21
C TYR A 171 23.31 -34.60 -9.57
N LEU A 172 22.35 -34.33 -10.45
CA LEU A 172 22.30 -34.96 -11.79
C LEU A 172 23.50 -34.58 -12.66
N GLN A 173 23.98 -33.33 -12.56
CA GLN A 173 25.21 -32.90 -13.23
C GLN A 173 26.45 -33.59 -12.67
N GLU A 174 26.56 -33.77 -11.35
CA GLU A 174 27.65 -34.55 -10.72
C GLU A 174 27.67 -36.00 -11.20
N GLN A 175 26.50 -36.57 -11.53
CA GLN A 175 26.37 -37.91 -12.12
C GLN A 175 26.58 -37.93 -13.65
N GLY A 176 26.92 -36.80 -14.27
CA GLY A 176 27.20 -36.69 -15.71
C GLY A 176 25.96 -36.72 -16.61
N LEU A 177 24.77 -36.46 -16.07
CA LEU A 177 23.53 -36.40 -16.84
C LEU A 177 23.27 -34.99 -17.42
N PRO A 178 22.70 -34.89 -18.64
CA PRO A 178 22.47 -33.60 -19.30
C PRO A 178 21.48 -32.72 -18.54
N GLY A 179 21.63 -31.41 -18.69
CA GLY A 179 20.82 -30.41 -17.98
C GLY A 179 19.34 -30.40 -18.38
N PRO A 180 18.48 -29.68 -17.64
CA PRO A 180 17.00 -29.76 -17.72
C PRO A 180 16.36 -29.49 -19.09
N TYR A 181 17.12 -28.95 -20.04
CA TYR A 181 16.64 -28.58 -21.37
C TYR A 181 17.49 -29.18 -22.50
N GLN A 182 18.41 -30.08 -22.18
CA GLN A 182 19.15 -30.85 -23.16
C GLN A 182 18.40 -32.15 -23.43
N LEU A 183 17.77 -32.24 -24.61
CA LEU A 183 17.32 -33.52 -25.12
C LEU A 183 18.54 -34.45 -25.26
N PRO A 184 18.39 -35.76 -25.02
CA PRO A 184 19.46 -36.71 -25.31
C PRO A 184 19.90 -36.46 -26.75
N GLU A 185 21.21 -36.25 -26.98
CA GLU A 185 21.74 -36.25 -28.33
C GLU A 185 21.30 -37.58 -28.95
N GLU A 186 20.58 -37.52 -30.09
CA GLU A 186 20.11 -38.70 -30.79
C GLU A 186 21.33 -39.58 -31.08
N GLY A 187 21.52 -40.60 -30.24
CA GLY A 187 22.61 -41.56 -30.40
C GLY A 187 22.50 -42.18 -31.79
N GLU A 188 23.60 -42.10 -32.53
CA GLU A 188 23.78 -42.75 -33.82
C GLU A 188 23.19 -44.16 -33.77
N ARG A 189 22.13 -44.37 -34.56
CA ARG A 189 21.66 -45.71 -34.89
C ARG A 189 22.80 -46.38 -35.66
N ASN A 190 23.57 -47.18 -34.95
CA ASN A 190 24.52 -48.10 -35.56
C ASN A 190 23.70 -49.21 -36.25
N ASP A 191 23.75 -49.18 -37.58
CA ASP A 191 23.39 -50.29 -38.47
C ASP A 191 24.41 -51.43 -38.37
#